data_AF-A0A359BCL8-F1
#
_entry.id   AF-A0A359BCL8-F1
#
_cell.length_a   1.000
_cell.length_b   1.000
_cell.length_c   1.000
_cell.angle_alpha   90.00
_cell.angle_beta   90.00
_cell.angle_gamma   90.00
#
_symmetry.space_group_name_H-M   'P 1'
#
loop_
_entity.id
_entity.type
_entity.pdbx_description
1 polymer ?
#
loop_
_entity_poly.entity_id
_entity_poly.type
_entity_poly.pdbx_seq_one_letter_code
_entity_poly.pdbx_strand_id
1 'polypeptide(L)'
;MASEKRKWSSAHIMFLVAGLVLLIRFLVNGGIPSPNDPLKFVVGIFELILIIGFYFFFFFEGTNCSGTLKAFAPALLLIILDGQYSMNFGNAKANEIITGIAKMAYLLVVVCGFVFLFIHNKLVGVVFSYSSLVYALFVLISYAVIVIMNAVNKTTFSWQEMFNAMLLFFGFGLIFAGSYLATKNKDWTLSK
;
A
#
# COMPACT_ATOMS: atom_id res chain seq x y z
N MET A 1 -29.95 9.38 26.37
CA MET A 1 -29.02 8.41 25.76
C MET A 1 -27.75 9.14 25.41
N ALA A 2 -26.72 9.04 26.25
CA ALA A 2 -25.42 9.61 25.95
C ALA A 2 -24.83 8.84 24.77
N SER A 3 -24.56 9.52 23.66
CA SER A 3 -23.79 8.92 22.57
C SER A 3 -22.37 8.69 23.10
N GLU A 4 -22.04 7.47 23.50
CA GLU A 4 -20.65 7.08 23.68
C GLU A 4 -19.95 7.36 22.34
N LYS A 5 -19.05 8.35 22.31
CA LYS A 5 -18.20 8.61 21.14
C LYS A 5 -17.36 7.36 20.92
N ARG A 6 -17.80 6.50 19.98
CA ARG A 6 -17.08 5.29 19.55
C ARG A 6 -15.62 5.66 19.25
N LYS A 7 -14.70 5.19 20.09
CA LYS A 7 -13.28 5.43 19.92
C LYS A 7 -12.76 4.44 18.88
N TRP A 8 -12.48 4.90 17.68
CA TRP A 8 -11.89 4.05 16.64
C TRP A 8 -10.55 3.50 17.12
N SER A 9 -10.29 2.21 16.85
CA SER A 9 -8.97 1.63 17.14
C SER A 9 -7.90 2.38 16.36
N SER A 10 -6.74 2.59 16.98
CA SER A 10 -5.58 3.19 16.33
C SER A 10 -5.17 2.41 15.07
N ALA A 11 -5.38 1.09 15.04
CA ALA A 11 -5.14 0.27 13.85
C ALA A 11 -6.05 0.65 12.68
N HIS A 12 -7.32 0.96 12.96
CA HIS A 12 -8.29 1.38 11.94
C HIS A 12 -7.89 2.70 11.31
N ILE A 13 -7.48 3.67 12.14
CA ILE A 13 -6.99 4.97 11.67
C ILE A 13 -5.75 4.79 10.79
N MET A 14 -4.80 3.95 11.21
CA MET A 14 -3.58 3.70 10.44
C MET A 14 -3.88 3.10 9.06
N PHE A 15 -4.82 2.16 8.96
CA PHE A 15 -5.22 1.62 7.66
C PHE A 15 -5.94 2.64 6.77
N LEU A 16 -6.80 3.49 7.33
CA LEU A 16 -7.45 4.56 6.57
C LEU A 16 -6.42 5.55 6.00
N VAL A 17 -5.48 5.99 6.84
CA VAL A 17 -4.43 6.92 6.41
C VAL A 17 -3.50 6.24 5.40
N ALA A 18 -3.15 4.96 5.60
CA ALA A 18 -2.37 4.20 4.62
C ALA A 18 -3.07 4.14 3.26
N GLY A 19 -4.37 3.80 3.24
CA GLY A 19 -5.16 3.77 2.02
C GLY A 19 -5.21 5.13 1.33
N LEU A 20 -5.37 6.23 2.09
CA LEU A 20 -5.36 7.58 1.54
C LEU A 20 -3.99 7.96 0.95
N VAL A 21 -2.89 7.62 1.62
CA VAL A 21 -1.53 7.85 1.12
C VAL A 21 -1.29 7.08 -0.18
N LEU A 22 -1.69 5.81 -0.24
CA LEU A 22 -1.57 4.98 -1.44
C LEU A 22 -2.50 5.47 -2.57
N LEU A 23 -3.68 6.00 -2.24
CA LEU A 23 -4.59 6.60 -3.21
C LEU A 23 -3.99 7.86 -3.82
N ILE A 24 -3.41 8.75 -3.00
CA ILE A 24 -2.71 9.95 -3.50
C ILE A 24 -1.58 9.53 -4.44
N ARG A 25 -0.80 8.51 -4.06
CA ARG A 25 0.26 7.98 -4.91
C ARG A 25 -0.27 7.51 -6.27
N PHE A 26 -1.34 6.72 -6.25
CA PHE A 26 -1.98 6.22 -7.47
C PHE A 26 -2.37 7.37 -8.39
N LEU A 27 -3.04 8.40 -7.86
CA LEU A 27 -3.45 9.57 -8.63
C LEU A 27 -2.26 10.34 -9.21
N VAL A 28 -1.15 10.46 -8.49
CA VAL A 28 0.04 11.22 -8.92
C VAL A 28 0.89 10.47 -9.96
N ASN A 29 0.92 9.13 -9.94
CA ASN A 29 1.79 8.34 -10.80
C ASN A 29 1.13 7.80 -12.08
N GLY A 30 -0.15 8.07 -12.33
CA GLY A 30 -0.80 7.65 -13.57
C GLY A 30 -2.22 7.10 -13.42
N GLY A 31 -2.77 7.09 -12.21
CA GLY A 31 -4.18 6.76 -11.95
C GLY A 31 -5.17 7.79 -12.53
N ILE A 32 -4.68 8.92 -13.05
CA ILE A 32 -5.48 9.84 -13.85
C ILE A 32 -5.45 9.34 -15.32
N PRO A 33 -6.62 9.03 -15.90
CA PRO A 33 -6.73 8.58 -17.29
C PRO A 33 -5.97 9.53 -18.23
N SER A 34 -4.99 9.02 -18.99
CA SER A 34 -4.25 9.86 -19.93
C SER A 34 -5.12 10.17 -21.14
N PRO A 35 -5.53 11.43 -21.39
CA PRO A 35 -6.37 11.76 -22.54
C PRO A 35 -5.66 11.56 -23.89
N ASN A 36 -4.34 11.36 -23.86
CA ASN A 36 -3.49 11.23 -25.05
C ASN A 36 -3.31 9.77 -25.51
N ASP A 37 -3.74 8.79 -24.71
CA ASP A 37 -3.65 7.36 -25.04
C ASP A 37 -4.99 6.68 -24.67
N PRO A 38 -5.86 6.40 -25.65
CA PRO A 38 -7.21 5.91 -25.39
C PRO A 38 -7.23 4.55 -24.67
N LEU A 39 -6.20 3.71 -24.83
CA LEU A 39 -6.12 2.43 -24.13
C LEU A 39 -5.80 2.64 -22.65
N LYS A 40 -4.84 3.51 -22.34
CA LYS A 40 -4.51 3.90 -20.96
C LYS A 40 -5.63 4.68 -20.29
N PHE A 41 -6.39 5.46 -21.05
CA PHE A 41 -7.56 6.19 -20.57
C PHE A 41 -8.65 5.22 -20.09
N VAL A 42 -9.03 4.23 -20.91
CA VAL A 42 -10.06 3.24 -20.58
C VAL A 42 -9.65 2.39 -19.39
N VAL A 43 -8.40 1.91 -19.37
CA VAL A 43 -7.87 1.14 -18.24
C VAL A 43 -7.85 1.97 -16.95
N GLY A 44 -7.39 3.22 -17.01
CA GLY A 44 -7.37 4.12 -15.85
C GLY A 44 -8.75 4.44 -15.30
N ILE A 45 -9.76 4.67 -16.16
CA ILE A 45 -11.15 4.85 -15.71
C ILE A 45 -11.69 3.58 -15.06
N PHE A 46 -11.43 2.41 -15.64
CA PHE A 46 -11.89 1.14 -15.11
C PHE A 46 -11.27 0.85 -13.73
N GLU A 47 -9.98 1.09 -13.57
CA GLU A 47 -9.28 1.01 -12.28
C GLU A 47 -9.84 1.99 -11.25
N LEU A 48 -10.10 3.23 -11.64
CA LEU A 48 -10.68 4.25 -10.76
C LEU A 48 -12.10 3.87 -10.31
N ILE A 49 -12.94 3.38 -11.22
CA ILE A 49 -14.30 2.90 -10.89
C ILE A 49 -14.22 1.69 -9.95
N LEU A 50 -13.31 0.74 -10.19
CA LEU A 50 -13.10 -0.40 -9.30
C LEU A 50 -12.64 0.05 -7.92
N ILE A 51 -11.64 0.94 -7.81
CA ILE A 51 -11.14 1.45 -6.53
C ILE A 51 -12.25 2.16 -5.77
N ILE A 52 -12.98 3.06 -6.44
CA ILE A 52 -14.10 3.80 -5.83
C ILE A 52 -15.19 2.82 -5.40
N GLY A 53 -15.64 1.93 -6.29
CA GLY A 53 -16.66 0.93 -5.99
C GLY A 53 -16.26 0.01 -4.83
N PHE A 54 -15.00 -0.39 -4.75
CA PHE A 54 -14.48 -1.20 -3.66
C PHE A 54 -14.41 -0.41 -2.35
N TYR A 55 -13.96 0.85 -2.37
CA TYR A 55 -14.02 1.74 -1.22
C TYR A 55 -15.46 1.92 -0.72
N PHE A 56 -16.43 2.18 -1.60
CA PHE A 56 -17.84 2.34 -1.23
C PHE A 56 -18.45 1.03 -0.71
N PHE A 57 -18.21 -0.10 -1.37
CA PHE A 57 -18.68 -1.41 -0.90
C PHE A 57 -18.13 -1.73 0.50
N PHE A 58 -16.83 -1.55 0.70
CA PHE A 58 -16.21 -1.69 2.01
C PHE A 58 -16.50 -0.53 2.95
N PHE A 59 -17.13 0.59 2.58
CA PHE A 59 -17.59 1.58 3.56
C PHE A 59 -19.05 1.34 3.98
N PHE A 60 -19.91 0.92 3.07
CA PHE A 60 -21.37 0.91 3.26
C PHE A 60 -21.98 -0.49 3.38
N GLU A 61 -21.51 -1.51 2.64
CA GLU A 61 -22.24 -2.78 2.46
C GLU A 61 -21.55 -4.06 2.97
N GLY A 62 -20.27 -4.01 3.32
CA GLY A 62 -19.53 -5.17 3.84
C GLY A 62 -20.05 -5.70 5.19
N THR A 63 -21.13 -6.48 5.17
CA THR A 63 -21.86 -7.00 6.34
C THR A 63 -21.08 -8.01 7.17
N ASN A 64 -20.08 -8.69 6.58
CA ASN A 64 -19.22 -9.66 7.27
C ASN A 64 -17.78 -9.14 7.57
N CYS A 65 -17.44 -7.91 7.16
CA CYS A 65 -16.16 -7.28 7.48
C CYS A 65 -16.37 -6.19 8.54
N SER A 66 -16.06 -6.49 9.80
CA SER A 66 -16.27 -5.56 10.91
C SER A 66 -15.03 -4.71 11.23
N GLY A 67 -15.25 -3.45 11.62
CA GLY A 67 -14.24 -2.57 12.22
C GLY A 67 -12.95 -2.38 11.40
N THR A 68 -11.81 -2.75 11.99
CA THR A 68 -10.45 -2.51 11.47
C THR A 68 -10.16 -3.15 10.11
N LEU A 69 -10.77 -4.31 9.80
CA LEU A 69 -10.59 -5.00 8.52
C LEU A 69 -11.26 -4.27 7.36
N LYS A 70 -12.36 -3.57 7.66
CA LYS A 70 -13.12 -2.76 6.71
C LYS A 70 -12.28 -1.58 6.17
N ALA A 71 -11.40 -1.02 7.00
CA ALA A 71 -10.42 -0.01 6.59
C ALA A 71 -9.17 -0.60 5.90
N PHE A 72 -8.86 -1.87 6.17
CA PHE A 72 -7.70 -2.55 5.60
C PHE A 72 -7.90 -2.97 4.14
N ALA A 73 -9.09 -3.49 3.79
CA ALA A 73 -9.37 -4.03 2.45
C ALA A 73 -9.13 -3.02 1.30
N PRO A 74 -9.52 -1.74 1.40
CA PRO A 74 -9.24 -0.77 0.34
C PRO A 74 -7.75 -0.45 0.22
N ALA A 75 -7.02 -0.40 1.34
CA ALA A 75 -5.57 -0.21 1.32
C ALA A 75 -4.84 -1.40 0.70
N LEU A 76 -5.31 -2.63 0.96
CA LEU A 76 -4.79 -3.85 0.33
C LEU A 76 -5.04 -3.85 -1.19
N LEU A 77 -6.20 -3.39 -1.66
CA LEU A 77 -6.47 -3.26 -3.10
C LEU A 77 -5.50 -2.28 -3.76
N LEU A 78 -5.27 -1.12 -3.15
CA LEU A 78 -4.30 -0.13 -3.65
C LEU A 78 -2.86 -0.67 -3.62
N ILE A 79 -2.52 -1.47 -2.61
CA ILE A 79 -1.27 -2.23 -2.63
C ILE A 79 -1.22 -3.09 -3.88
N ILE A 80 -2.24 -3.91 -4.17
CA ILE A 80 -2.30 -4.84 -5.32
C ILE A 80 -2.20 -4.13 -6.67
N LEU A 81 -2.87 -3.00 -6.83
CA LEU A 81 -2.94 -2.29 -8.11
C LEU A 81 -1.69 -1.47 -8.38
N ASP A 82 -1.18 -0.77 -7.36
CA ASP A 82 -0.19 0.28 -7.58
C ASP A 82 1.02 0.16 -6.64
N GLY A 83 0.94 -0.55 -5.52
CA GLY A 83 1.98 -0.62 -4.50
C GLY A 83 3.35 -1.18 -4.95
N GLN A 84 3.48 -1.63 -6.20
CA GLN A 84 4.77 -2.00 -6.76
C GLN A 84 5.65 -0.77 -6.96
N TYR A 85 6.78 -0.80 -6.27
CA TYR A 85 7.86 0.12 -6.49
C TYR A 85 8.63 -0.38 -7.72
N SER A 86 8.64 0.40 -8.81
CA SER A 86 9.45 0.10 -9.99
C SER A 86 10.52 1.18 -10.15
N MET A 87 11.78 0.76 -10.28
CA MET A 87 12.92 1.65 -10.52
C MET A 87 13.84 1.07 -11.57
N ASN A 88 14.63 1.94 -12.21
CA ASN A 88 15.67 1.56 -13.16
C ASN A 88 17.05 1.86 -12.54
N PHE A 89 17.78 0.81 -12.16
CA PHE A 89 19.09 0.92 -11.50
C PHE A 89 20.27 1.16 -12.46
N GLY A 90 20.03 1.66 -13.69
CA GLY A 90 21.06 2.03 -14.67
C GLY A 90 21.88 0.86 -15.27
N ASN A 91 22.01 -0.26 -14.57
CA ASN A 91 22.61 -1.50 -15.02
C ASN A 91 21.52 -2.56 -15.19
N ALA A 92 21.33 -3.06 -16.41
CA ALA A 92 20.25 -4.00 -16.74
C ALA A 92 20.25 -5.27 -15.86
N LYS A 93 21.43 -5.83 -15.54
CA LYS A 93 21.53 -7.06 -14.72
C LYS A 93 21.21 -6.79 -13.25
N ALA A 94 21.72 -5.69 -12.71
CA ALA A 94 21.38 -5.28 -11.34
C ALA A 94 19.89 -4.95 -11.24
N ASN A 95 19.33 -4.29 -12.26
CA ASN A 95 17.93 -3.94 -12.35
C ASN A 95 17.02 -5.17 -12.35
N GLU A 96 17.37 -6.21 -13.11
CA GLU A 96 16.64 -7.47 -13.17
C GLU A 96 16.60 -8.18 -11.81
N ILE A 97 17.74 -8.31 -11.14
CA ILE A 97 17.83 -8.99 -9.83
C ILE A 97 17.07 -8.20 -8.75
N ILE A 98 17.30 -6.89 -8.66
CA ILE A 98 16.69 -6.04 -7.62
C ILE A 98 15.17 -5.96 -7.85
N THR A 99 14.73 -5.83 -9.10
CA THR A 99 13.30 -5.85 -9.44
C THR A 99 12.67 -7.21 -9.14
N GLY A 100 13.38 -8.31 -9.38
CA GLY A 100 12.93 -9.66 -9.04
C GLY A 100 12.70 -9.84 -7.53
N ILE A 101 13.65 -9.38 -6.71
CA ILE A 101 13.54 -9.41 -5.24
C ILE A 101 12.38 -8.53 -4.77
N ALA A 102 12.25 -7.32 -5.32
CA ALA A 102 11.15 -6.40 -5.01
C ALA A 102 9.79 -7.04 -5.31
N LYS A 103 9.64 -7.69 -6.47
CA LYS A 103 8.42 -8.39 -6.88
C LYS A 103 8.09 -9.56 -5.96
N MET A 104 9.09 -10.35 -5.52
CA MET A 104 8.87 -11.44 -4.59
C MET A 104 8.42 -10.94 -3.21
N ALA A 105 9.09 -9.91 -2.68
CA ALA A 105 8.71 -9.31 -1.39
C ALA A 105 7.31 -8.68 -1.45
N TYR A 106 7.00 -7.99 -2.55
CA TYR A 106 5.68 -7.42 -2.78
C TYR A 106 4.59 -8.50 -2.91
N LEU A 107 4.84 -9.58 -3.65
CA LEU A 107 3.92 -10.72 -3.77
C LEU A 107 3.64 -11.34 -2.40
N LEU A 108 4.67 -11.50 -1.55
CA LEU A 108 4.51 -11.97 -0.18
C LEU A 108 3.58 -11.07 0.63
N VAL A 109 3.74 -9.73 0.53
CA VAL A 109 2.84 -8.78 1.19
C VAL A 109 1.40 -8.93 0.71
N VAL A 110 1.18 -9.07 -0.60
CA VAL A 110 -0.16 -9.26 -1.17
C VAL A 110 -0.80 -10.56 -0.68
N VAL A 111 -0.08 -11.68 -0.78
CA VAL A 111 -0.59 -13.00 -0.38
C VAL A 111 -0.89 -13.02 1.12
N CYS A 112 0.04 -12.57 1.95
CA CYS A 112 -0.17 -12.53 3.41
C CYS A 112 -1.29 -11.57 3.79
N GLY A 113 -1.42 -10.42 3.11
CA GLY A 113 -2.50 -9.46 3.33
C GLY A 113 -3.88 -10.04 2.98
N PHE A 114 -3.98 -10.72 1.84
CA PHE A 114 -5.21 -11.37 1.41
C PHE A 114 -5.61 -12.51 2.37
N VAL A 115 -4.67 -13.39 2.71
CA VAL A 115 -4.92 -14.49 3.66
C VAL A 115 -5.30 -13.95 5.05
N PHE A 116 -4.67 -12.86 5.50
CA PHE A 116 -5.01 -12.22 6.78
C PHE A 116 -6.45 -11.68 6.80
N LEU A 117 -6.94 -11.15 5.67
CA LEU A 117 -8.29 -10.60 5.52
C LEU A 117 -9.38 -11.66 5.76
N PHE A 118 -9.13 -12.94 5.46
CA PHE A 118 -10.11 -14.02 5.63
C PHE A 118 -9.87 -14.89 6.87
N ILE A 119 -8.62 -15.24 7.15
CA ILE A 119 -8.31 -16.21 8.22
C ILE A 119 -8.20 -15.53 9.59
N HIS A 120 -7.90 -14.23 9.64
CA HIS A 120 -7.74 -13.48 10.90
C HIS A 120 -6.73 -14.11 11.87
N ASN A 121 -5.73 -14.83 11.34
CA ASN A 121 -4.75 -15.54 12.14
C ASN A 121 -3.62 -14.61 12.59
N LYS A 122 -3.28 -14.67 13.89
CA LYS A 122 -2.23 -13.85 14.49
C LYS A 122 -0.87 -14.03 13.81
N LEU A 123 -0.47 -15.25 13.50
CA LEU A 123 0.82 -15.54 12.87
C LEU A 123 0.88 -14.93 11.46
N VAL A 124 -0.19 -15.09 10.68
CA VAL A 124 -0.29 -14.49 9.33
C VAL A 124 -0.27 -12.96 9.40
N GLY A 125 -0.98 -12.37 10.36
CA GLY A 125 -0.98 -10.92 10.59
C GLY A 125 0.39 -10.36 10.96
N VAL A 126 1.16 -11.06 11.80
CA VAL A 126 2.54 -10.68 12.13
C VAL A 126 3.44 -10.78 10.89
N VAL A 127 3.38 -11.88 10.15
CA VAL A 127 4.18 -12.06 8.92
C VAL A 127 3.85 -10.97 7.90
N PHE A 128 2.57 -10.66 7.71
CA PHE A 128 2.13 -9.56 6.85
C PHE A 128 2.72 -8.22 7.30
N SER A 129 2.59 -7.89 8.59
CA SER A 129 3.10 -6.64 9.17
C SER A 129 4.59 -6.47 8.87
N TYR A 130 5.42 -7.45 9.25
CA TYR A 130 6.86 -7.37 9.05
C TYR A 130 7.25 -7.41 7.58
N SER A 131 6.52 -8.13 6.73
CA SER A 131 6.74 -8.11 5.28
C SER A 131 6.50 -6.70 4.72
N SER A 132 5.46 -5.99 5.17
CA SER A 132 5.23 -4.59 4.78
C SER A 132 6.35 -3.67 5.25
N LEU A 133 6.88 -3.86 6.46
CA LEU A 133 8.02 -3.08 6.96
C LEU A 133 9.30 -3.33 6.16
N VAL A 134 9.61 -4.59 5.87
CA VAL A 134 10.79 -4.97 5.05
C VAL A 134 10.68 -4.35 3.67
N TYR A 135 9.49 -4.38 3.06
CA TYR A 135 9.25 -3.73 1.78
C TYR A 135 9.39 -2.20 1.84
N ALA A 136 8.87 -1.55 2.89
CA ALA A 136 9.06 -0.11 3.08
C ALA A 136 10.55 0.26 3.19
N LEU A 137 11.34 -0.49 3.97
CA LEU A 137 12.77 -0.28 4.11
C LEU A 137 13.51 -0.52 2.78
N PHE A 138 13.11 -1.55 2.03
CA PHE A 138 13.64 -1.81 0.70
C PHE A 138 13.44 -0.62 -0.25
N VAL A 139 12.25 -0.01 -0.25
CA VAL A 139 11.95 1.20 -1.06
C VAL A 139 12.90 2.35 -0.68
N LEU A 140 13.09 2.59 0.62
CA LEU A 140 13.93 3.68 1.12
C LEU A 140 15.41 3.47 0.77
N ILE A 141 15.93 2.25 0.99
CA ILE A 141 17.31 1.89 0.64
C ILE A 141 17.52 2.00 -0.87
N SER A 142 16.59 1.46 -1.66
CA SER A 142 16.67 1.52 -3.11
C SER A 142 16.72 2.97 -3.60
N TYR A 143 15.89 3.85 -3.04
CA TYR A 143 15.89 5.26 -3.39
C TYR A 143 17.23 5.93 -3.02
N ALA A 144 17.79 5.64 -1.83
CA ALA A 144 19.09 6.17 -1.43
C ALA A 144 20.22 5.76 -2.40
N VAL A 145 20.22 4.50 -2.87
CA VAL A 145 21.16 4.02 -3.89
C VAL A 145 21.05 4.84 -5.18
N ILE A 146 19.82 5.14 -5.64
CA ILE A 146 19.60 5.94 -6.85
C ILE A 146 20.09 7.37 -6.68
N VAL A 147 19.83 8.00 -5.53
CA VAL A 147 20.32 9.35 -5.25
C VAL A 147 21.85 9.40 -5.30
N ILE A 148 22.52 8.40 -4.73
CA ILE A 148 23.98 8.27 -4.79
C ILE A 148 24.44 8.08 -6.24
N MET A 149 23.80 7.20 -7.00
CA MET A 149 24.12 6.98 -8.42
C MET A 149 23.94 8.25 -9.24
N ASN A 150 22.87 9.01 -9.01
CA ASN A 150 22.61 10.26 -9.72
C ASN A 150 23.64 11.33 -9.38
N ALA A 151 24.06 11.42 -8.10
CA ALA A 151 25.12 12.31 -7.67
C ALA A 151 26.48 11.96 -8.33
N VAL A 152 26.82 10.67 -8.43
CA VAL A 152 28.04 10.19 -9.08
C VAL A 152 28.02 10.44 -10.59
N ASN A 153 26.89 10.16 -11.25
CA ASN A 153 26.75 10.29 -12.70
C ASN A 153 26.42 11.72 -13.16
N LYS A 154 26.35 12.70 -12.23
CA LYS A 154 25.96 14.10 -12.51
C LYS A 154 24.62 14.23 -13.24
N THR A 155 23.70 13.30 -13.00
CA THR A 155 22.33 13.36 -13.52
C THR A 155 21.43 14.16 -12.59
N THR A 156 20.35 14.72 -13.16
CA THR A 156 19.44 15.60 -12.41
C THR A 156 18.64 14.82 -11.36
N PHE A 157 18.53 15.38 -10.17
CA PHE A 157 17.71 14.84 -9.09
C PHE A 157 16.22 14.88 -9.46
N SER A 158 15.52 13.75 -9.32
CA SER A 158 14.08 13.64 -9.59
C SER A 158 13.26 13.78 -8.30
N TRP A 159 12.64 14.96 -8.12
CA TRP A 159 11.69 15.19 -7.03
C TRP A 159 10.48 14.25 -7.09
N GLN A 160 10.07 13.84 -8.29
CA GLN A 160 8.97 12.89 -8.51
C GLN A 160 9.29 11.52 -7.90
N GLU A 161 10.52 11.01 -8.12
CA GLU A 161 10.96 9.71 -7.58
C GLU A 161 11.08 9.74 -6.06
N MET A 162 11.57 10.86 -5.50
CA MET A 162 11.61 11.06 -4.05
C MET A 162 10.20 11.01 -3.45
N PHE A 163 9.28 11.79 -4.01
CA PHE A 163 7.91 11.86 -3.52
C PHE A 163 7.22 10.51 -3.59
N ASN A 164 7.40 9.78 -4.70
CA ASN A 164 6.89 8.44 -4.90
C ASN A 164 7.45 7.44 -3.86
N ALA A 165 8.76 7.46 -3.62
CA ALA A 165 9.41 6.61 -2.60
C ALA A 165 8.93 6.92 -1.18
N MET A 166 8.74 8.20 -0.85
CA MET A 166 8.21 8.61 0.46
C MET A 166 6.77 8.15 0.65
N LEU A 167 5.90 8.32 -0.35
CA LEU A 167 4.51 7.85 -0.27
C LEU A 167 4.43 6.33 -0.08
N LEU A 168 5.28 5.56 -0.76
CA LEU A 168 5.34 4.11 -0.55
C LEU A 168 5.89 3.75 0.83
N PHE A 169 6.97 4.40 1.26
CA PHE A 169 7.53 4.17 2.59
C PHE A 169 6.50 4.43 3.69
N PHE A 170 5.81 5.58 3.66
CA PHE A 170 4.79 5.91 4.64
C PHE A 170 3.54 5.04 4.49
N GLY A 171 3.10 4.73 3.27
CA GLY A 171 1.97 3.84 3.02
C GLY A 171 2.19 2.45 3.62
N PHE A 172 3.31 1.79 3.28
CA PHE A 172 3.65 0.48 3.82
C PHE A 172 4.06 0.52 5.30
N GLY A 173 4.64 1.61 5.79
CA GLY A 173 4.91 1.82 7.21
C GLY A 173 3.63 1.93 8.05
N LEU A 174 2.60 2.61 7.54
CA LEU A 174 1.28 2.69 8.16
C LEU A 174 0.53 1.35 8.08
N ILE A 175 0.69 0.59 6.98
CA ILE A 175 0.19 -0.79 6.88
C ILE A 175 0.83 -1.66 7.95
N PHE A 176 2.16 -1.58 8.12
CA PHE A 176 2.87 -2.30 9.20
C PHE A 176 2.30 -1.93 10.56
N ALA A 177 2.21 -0.64 10.88
CA ALA A 177 1.74 -0.20 12.18
C ALA A 177 0.28 -0.60 12.43
N GLY A 178 -0.59 -0.45 11.43
CA GLY A 178 -2.00 -0.86 11.48
C GLY A 178 -2.17 -2.37 11.66
N SER A 179 -1.44 -3.18 10.87
CA SER A 179 -1.52 -4.65 10.94
C SER A 179 -0.89 -5.20 12.21
N TYR A 180 0.21 -4.62 12.68
CA TYR A 180 0.85 -5.01 13.93
C TYR A 180 -0.05 -4.72 15.12
N LEU A 181 -0.67 -3.52 15.19
CA LEU A 181 -1.61 -3.17 16.24
C LEU A 181 -2.88 -4.01 16.18
N ALA A 182 -3.44 -4.22 14.98
CA ALA A 182 -4.60 -5.09 14.79
C ALA A 182 -4.32 -6.51 15.31
N THR A 183 -3.11 -7.00 15.05
CA THR A 183 -2.67 -8.34 15.43
C THR A 183 -2.31 -8.50 16.90
N LYS A 184 -1.68 -7.47 17.48
CA LYS A 184 -1.31 -7.44 18.89
C LYS A 184 -2.53 -7.32 19.80
N ASN A 185 -3.45 -6.43 19.45
CA ASN A 185 -4.64 -6.12 20.25
C ASN A 185 -5.84 -7.02 19.94
N LYS A 186 -5.75 -7.83 18.88
CA LYS A 186 -6.88 -8.61 18.33
C LYS A 186 -8.05 -7.71 17.90
N ASP A 187 -7.74 -6.53 17.36
CA ASP A 187 -8.72 -5.52 16.94
C ASP A 187 -9.43 -5.87 15.62
N TRP A 188 -9.24 -7.10 15.12
CA TRP A 188 -9.94 -7.66 13.96
C TRP A 188 -11.44 -7.86 14.19
N THR A 189 -11.89 -7.99 15.44
CA THR A 189 -13.29 -8.27 15.82
C THR A 189 -13.96 -7.13 16.57
N LEU A 190 -13.42 -5.90 16.55
CA LEU A 190 -14.08 -4.74 17.17
C LEU A 190 -15.34 -4.36 16.37
N SER A 191 -16.37 -5.15 16.58
CA SER A 191 -17.78 -4.90 16.35
C SER A 191 -18.34 -4.44 17.69
N LYS A 192 -18.52 -3.12 17.85
CA LYS A 192 -19.73 -2.51 18.42
C LYS A 192 -19.66 -1.00 18.43
#